data_AF-A0A9Q1K6D1-F1
#
_entry.id   AF-A0A9Q1K6D1-F1
#
_cell.length_a   1.000
_cell.length_b   1.000
_cell.length_c   1.000
_cell.angle_alpha   90.00
_cell.angle_beta   90.00
_cell.angle_gamma   90.00
#
_symmetry.space_group_name_H-M   'P 1'
#
loop_
_entity.id
_entity.type
_entity.pdbx_description
1 polymer ?
#
loop_
_entity_poly.entity_id
_entity_poly.type
_entity_poly.pdbx_seq_one_letter_code
_entity_poly.pdbx_strand_id
1 'polypeptide(L)'
;MAVKSCPPMISFSGMQFCPGHIERRFIEVPLGATWVRVTMRTSGFDTARRFFIDGLQLSPLKRPIKTERVVTFSSPSAQTFFFPVEGGRTIELAVAQFWSSGVGSHETTMVDFEVEFHGITVNNEEILLDGSEAPVRICIGGLLSSEKLVPSAILKKVRIPLRPVDTKLRTLATNRDKLPSGKQILALTLTWSIIINHDCILFNSYKFKLEDGAEIKPFIPLLNNRIYDTKFESQFYMISDSNKEAVRLGFYSEPDAHMIGNGSSISSTLIPGSKEAFYVGPPTKDRFPKNCPEGSVLVGAISYGKFSSRKEGRPDKSPVSYQISCLVPPNKVANLEAPFQLKAEEDKGKASSTTSSKSVAERLEEEVRDAKIKLLTNLKQNTDEERSEWKKLSLSLKAEYPKYTPLLAKILEGVLSQGDVKDKCQHLEEVIGAADEVIDSIDRDELAKYLSQKSVPDDEGEEKTKKQMETMRDQLAEALYQRGLALAEMESLKGERKVVEGAGDQVATPSDSGQDLFEATYKELRKWVDVKSSKYGTITVIRERRSGRLGSALKVLNDITQDEGEPPKKKLYELKLSLIEEIGWAHVASYEQQWMHVRFPPSLPLF
;
A
#
# COMPACT_ATOMS: atom_id res chain seq x y z
N MET A 1 4.41 41.08 -37.50
CA MET A 1 3.82 41.91 -36.42
C MET A 1 4.94 42.44 -35.55
N ALA A 2 4.79 43.61 -34.94
CA ALA A 2 5.76 44.10 -33.95
C ALA A 2 5.67 43.24 -32.69
N VAL A 3 6.82 42.75 -32.21
CA VAL A 3 6.91 41.88 -31.03
C VAL A 3 6.70 42.73 -29.77
N LYS A 4 5.60 42.52 -29.05
CA LYS A 4 5.38 43.15 -27.74
C LYS A 4 6.29 42.49 -26.70
N SER A 5 7.14 43.29 -26.06
CA SER A 5 8.05 42.84 -24.99
C SER A 5 7.34 42.60 -23.66
N CYS A 6 6.14 43.14 -23.48
CA CYS A 6 5.39 43.15 -22.22
C CYS A 6 4.07 42.38 -22.35
N PRO A 7 3.61 41.68 -21.29
CA PRO A 7 2.29 41.03 -21.28
C PRO A 7 1.15 42.05 -21.44
N PRO A 8 -0.02 41.64 -21.96
CA PRO A 8 -1.23 42.44 -21.88
C PRO A 8 -1.56 42.76 -20.42
N MET A 9 -1.56 44.05 -20.08
CA MET A 9 -1.85 44.56 -18.74
C MET A 9 -3.14 45.40 -18.79
N ILE A 10 -3.98 45.23 -17.77
CA ILE A 10 -5.10 46.13 -17.45
C ILE A 10 -4.88 46.65 -16.04
N SER A 11 -5.00 47.95 -15.83
CA SER A 11 -4.90 48.58 -14.51
C SER A 11 -6.21 49.27 -14.13
N PHE A 12 -6.49 49.26 -12.82
CA PHE A 12 -7.58 50.01 -12.21
C PHE A 12 -6.99 50.74 -11.00
N SER A 13 -7.14 52.06 -10.90
CA SER A 13 -6.48 52.87 -9.87
C SER A 13 -7.46 53.70 -9.06
N GLY A 14 -7.10 54.00 -7.82
CA GLY A 14 -7.88 54.85 -6.92
C GLY A 14 -9.23 54.28 -6.49
N MET A 15 -9.39 52.95 -6.50
CA MET A 15 -10.65 52.30 -6.15
C MET A 15 -10.91 52.38 -4.64
N GLN A 16 -12.11 52.83 -4.26
CA GLN A 16 -12.47 53.11 -2.87
C GLN A 16 -13.26 51.96 -2.25
N PHE A 17 -12.71 51.36 -1.19
CA PHE A 17 -13.37 50.32 -0.42
C PHE A 17 -13.77 50.82 0.98
N CYS A 18 -15.02 50.52 1.32
CA CYS A 18 -15.59 50.67 2.66
C CYS A 18 -15.86 49.26 3.23
N PRO A 19 -16.05 49.10 4.56
CA PRO A 19 -16.32 47.79 5.14
C PRO A 19 -17.59 47.16 4.53
N GLY A 20 -17.46 45.98 3.91
CA GLY A 20 -18.54 45.28 3.21
C GLY A 20 -18.71 45.67 1.72
N HIS A 21 -17.96 46.63 1.20
CA HIS A 21 -17.99 47.00 -0.22
C HIS A 21 -17.44 45.84 -1.07
N ILE A 22 -18.21 45.43 -2.09
CA ILE A 22 -17.85 44.42 -3.10
C ILE A 22 -17.78 45.12 -4.47
N GLU A 23 -16.63 45.03 -5.11
CA GLU A 23 -16.45 45.41 -6.51
C GLU A 23 -16.42 44.16 -7.40
N ARG A 24 -16.90 44.27 -8.64
CA ARG A 24 -16.79 43.20 -9.66
C ARG A 24 -16.28 43.75 -10.98
N ARG A 25 -15.23 43.13 -11.52
CA ARG A 25 -14.67 43.44 -12.84
C ARG A 25 -14.77 42.23 -13.75
N PHE A 26 -15.50 42.38 -14.85
CA PHE A 26 -15.59 41.37 -15.91
C PHE A 26 -14.55 41.71 -16.98
N ILE A 27 -13.61 40.81 -17.22
CA ILE A 27 -12.44 41.05 -18.07
C ILE A 27 -12.36 39.98 -19.15
N GLU A 28 -12.26 40.38 -20.41
CA GLU A 28 -11.98 39.45 -21.52
C GLU A 28 -10.54 38.95 -21.42
N VAL A 29 -10.35 37.64 -21.26
CA VAL A 29 -9.02 37.02 -21.16
C VAL A 29 -8.44 36.87 -22.57
N PRO A 30 -7.25 37.45 -22.87
CA PRO A 30 -6.64 37.37 -24.19
C PRO A 30 -6.45 35.93 -24.70
N LEU A 31 -6.64 35.71 -26.00
CA LEU A 31 -6.36 34.43 -26.65
C LEU A 31 -4.90 34.01 -26.43
N GLY A 32 -4.69 32.77 -25.97
CA GLY A 32 -3.38 32.24 -25.63
C GLY A 32 -2.91 32.52 -24.20
N ALA A 33 -3.67 33.27 -23.38
CA ALA A 33 -3.42 33.33 -21.93
C ALA A 33 -3.70 31.98 -21.25
N THR A 34 -2.88 31.65 -20.27
CA THR A 34 -2.96 30.41 -19.46
C THR A 34 -2.92 30.69 -17.95
N TRP A 35 -2.38 31.84 -17.53
CA TRP A 35 -2.55 32.35 -16.17
C TRP A 35 -2.56 33.89 -16.17
N VAL A 36 -3.09 34.45 -15.10
CA VAL A 36 -3.09 35.90 -14.84
C VAL A 36 -2.33 36.18 -13.54
N ARG A 37 -1.58 37.29 -13.52
CA ARG A 37 -0.94 37.88 -12.36
C ARG A 37 -1.77 39.08 -11.93
N VAL A 38 -2.26 39.08 -10.69
CA VAL A 38 -3.03 40.19 -10.11
C VAL A 38 -2.24 40.78 -8.96
N THR A 39 -1.67 41.98 -9.15
CA THR A 39 -1.09 42.77 -8.07
C THR A 39 -2.15 43.72 -7.51
N MET A 40 -2.34 43.69 -6.20
CA MET A 40 -3.21 44.59 -5.45
C MET A 40 -2.36 45.43 -4.52
N ARG A 41 -2.44 46.76 -4.64
CA ARG A 41 -1.79 47.75 -3.79
C ARG A 41 -2.85 48.44 -2.95
N THR A 42 -2.62 48.64 -1.66
CA THR A 42 -3.61 49.22 -0.74
C THR A 42 -2.98 50.32 0.11
N SER A 43 -3.69 51.44 0.27
CA SER A 43 -3.26 52.60 1.05
C SER A 43 -4.46 53.38 1.62
N GLY A 44 -4.20 54.47 2.36
CA GLY A 44 -5.27 55.35 2.86
C GLY A 44 -6.01 54.83 4.10
N PHE A 45 -5.38 54.00 4.92
CA PHE A 45 -5.92 53.56 6.22
C PHE A 45 -4.83 53.37 7.29
N ASP A 46 -5.25 53.23 8.54
CA ASP A 46 -4.45 53.01 9.75
C ASP A 46 -4.39 51.53 10.18
N THR A 47 -5.54 50.86 10.17
CA THR A 47 -5.82 49.59 10.86
C THR A 47 -6.01 48.49 9.83
N ALA A 48 -5.37 47.34 10.02
CA ALA A 48 -5.29 46.28 9.02
C ALA A 48 -6.66 45.87 8.43
N ARG A 49 -6.78 45.91 7.10
CA ARG A 49 -8.00 45.60 6.34
C ARG A 49 -7.90 44.19 5.76
N ARG A 50 -9.01 43.43 5.77
CA ARG A 50 -9.07 42.08 5.20
C ARG A 50 -9.90 42.11 3.93
N PHE A 51 -9.36 41.52 2.86
CA PHE A 51 -10.00 41.40 1.58
C PHE A 51 -10.25 39.94 1.20
N PHE A 52 -11.36 39.73 0.52
CA PHE A 52 -11.68 38.50 -0.22
C PHE A 52 -11.51 38.82 -1.70
N ILE A 53 -10.75 38.00 -2.41
CA ILE A 53 -10.49 38.11 -3.85
C ILE A 53 -10.94 36.79 -4.46
N ASP A 54 -11.87 36.85 -5.40
CA ASP A 54 -12.48 35.69 -6.04
C ASP A 54 -12.37 35.84 -7.57
N GLY A 55 -11.68 34.90 -8.21
CA GLY A 55 -11.56 34.81 -9.66
C GLY A 55 -12.38 33.65 -10.19
N LEU A 56 -13.43 33.95 -10.96
CA LEU A 56 -14.41 32.98 -11.47
C LEU A 56 -14.48 33.02 -13.00
N GLN A 57 -14.39 31.85 -13.64
CA GLN A 57 -14.53 31.69 -15.09
C GLN A 57 -15.40 30.47 -15.42
N LEU A 58 -16.32 30.64 -16.37
CA LEU A 58 -17.27 29.62 -16.80
C LEU A 58 -16.82 28.98 -18.12
N SER A 59 -16.70 27.65 -18.15
CA SER A 59 -16.33 26.87 -19.34
C SER A 59 -17.44 25.85 -19.64
N PRO A 60 -17.88 25.68 -20.91
CA PRO A 60 -19.02 24.82 -21.25
C PRO A 60 -18.88 23.38 -20.75
N LEU A 61 -19.93 22.85 -20.10
CA LEU A 61 -20.02 21.49 -19.55
C LEU A 61 -18.90 21.10 -18.57
N LYS A 62 -18.15 22.09 -18.04
CA LYS A 62 -17.13 21.92 -17.00
C LYS A 62 -17.59 22.60 -15.71
N ARG A 63 -17.07 22.14 -14.56
CA ARG A 63 -17.20 22.90 -13.30
C ARG A 63 -16.49 24.26 -13.48
N PRO A 64 -17.03 25.37 -12.95
CA PRO A 64 -16.36 26.68 -13.02
C PRO A 64 -14.92 26.64 -12.51
N ILE A 65 -14.02 27.31 -13.25
CA ILE A 65 -12.66 27.57 -12.80
C ILE A 65 -12.79 28.67 -11.73
N LYS A 66 -12.54 28.33 -10.47
CA LYS A 66 -12.68 29.24 -9.32
C LYS A 66 -11.41 29.30 -8.51
N THR A 67 -10.94 30.51 -8.19
CA THR A 67 -9.82 30.73 -7.27
C THR A 67 -10.14 31.79 -6.22
N GLU A 68 -10.24 31.35 -4.96
CA GLU A 68 -10.49 32.22 -3.80
C GLU A 68 -9.18 32.55 -3.06
N ARG A 69 -9.04 33.79 -2.60
CA ARG A 69 -7.98 34.24 -1.68
C ARG A 69 -8.57 35.13 -0.60
N VAL A 70 -8.16 34.91 0.64
CA VAL A 70 -8.48 35.78 1.78
C VAL A 70 -7.17 36.34 2.30
N VAL A 71 -7.05 37.67 2.35
CA VAL A 71 -5.77 38.35 2.53
C VAL A 71 -5.95 39.54 3.47
N THR A 72 -5.02 39.73 4.40
CA THR A 72 -4.96 40.93 5.25
C THR A 72 -3.86 41.86 4.75
N PHE A 73 -4.15 43.15 4.66
CA PHE A 73 -3.23 44.20 4.24
C PHE A 73 -3.03 45.24 5.35
N SER A 74 -1.79 45.72 5.50
CA SER A 74 -1.47 46.97 6.21
C SER A 74 -1.37 48.12 5.19
N SER A 75 -1.23 49.36 5.67
CA SER A 75 -1.14 50.55 4.83
C SER A 75 0.24 51.22 4.99
N PRO A 76 0.91 51.60 3.89
CA PRO A 76 0.73 51.06 2.55
C PRO A 76 1.25 49.61 2.46
N SER A 77 0.60 48.74 1.67
CA SER A 77 1.18 47.44 1.31
C SER A 77 0.68 46.95 -0.05
N ALA A 78 1.43 46.03 -0.66
CA ALA A 78 1.09 45.42 -1.94
C ALA A 78 1.33 43.91 -1.91
N GLN A 79 0.47 43.15 -2.58
CA GLN A 79 0.56 41.69 -2.71
C GLN A 79 0.17 41.25 -4.12
N THR A 80 0.80 40.20 -4.61
CA THR A 80 0.60 39.68 -5.97
C THR A 80 0.14 38.23 -5.93
N PHE A 81 -0.90 37.92 -6.71
CA PHE A 81 -1.55 36.62 -6.78
C PHE A 81 -1.48 36.06 -8.21
N PHE A 82 -1.60 34.74 -8.32
CA PHE A 82 -1.57 34.02 -9.59
C PHE A 82 -2.76 33.10 -9.69
N PHE A 83 -3.54 33.23 -10.77
CA PHE A 83 -4.75 32.46 -11.03
C PHE A 83 -4.66 31.81 -12.43
N PRO A 84 -5.07 30.53 -12.60
CA PRO A 84 -5.18 29.93 -13.94
C PRO A 84 -6.35 30.56 -14.71
N VAL A 85 -6.20 30.71 -16.03
CA VAL A 85 -7.27 31.24 -16.91
C VAL A 85 -7.27 30.51 -18.26
N GLU A 86 -8.45 30.37 -18.84
CA GLU A 86 -8.68 29.93 -20.22
C GLU A 86 -8.83 31.18 -21.11
N GLY A 87 -7.94 31.36 -22.09
CA GLY A 87 -7.98 32.47 -23.04
C GLY A 87 -9.18 32.42 -24.00
N GLY A 88 -9.68 33.57 -24.43
CA GLY A 88 -10.89 33.67 -25.26
C GLY A 88 -12.20 33.50 -24.49
N ARG A 89 -12.17 33.70 -23.15
CA ARG A 89 -13.35 33.72 -22.27
C ARG A 89 -13.28 34.91 -21.33
N THR A 90 -14.41 35.32 -20.77
CA THR A 90 -14.44 36.32 -19.68
C THR A 90 -14.03 35.68 -18.35
N ILE A 91 -13.30 36.42 -17.52
CA ILE A 91 -13.15 36.16 -16.08
C ILE A 91 -13.90 37.24 -15.28
N GLU A 92 -14.65 36.83 -14.27
CA GLU A 92 -15.11 37.72 -13.20
C GLU A 92 -14.02 37.77 -12.12
N LEU A 93 -13.47 38.96 -11.86
CA LEU A 93 -12.64 39.25 -10.70
C LEU A 93 -13.48 40.07 -9.71
N ALA A 94 -13.95 39.41 -8.65
CA ALA A 94 -14.67 40.04 -7.56
C ALA A 94 -13.71 40.31 -6.38
N VAL A 95 -13.77 41.52 -5.82
CA VAL A 95 -12.97 41.87 -4.63
C VAL A 95 -13.88 42.53 -3.59
N ALA A 96 -13.80 42.08 -2.34
CA ALA A 96 -14.62 42.57 -1.25
C ALA A 96 -13.79 42.90 0.00
N GLN A 97 -14.00 44.07 0.60
CA GLN A 97 -13.48 44.36 1.94
C GLN A 97 -14.37 43.69 2.99
N PHE A 98 -13.78 42.91 3.89
CA PHE A 98 -14.52 42.25 4.97
C PHE A 98 -15.09 43.27 5.95
N TRP A 99 -16.39 43.16 6.24
CA TRP A 99 -17.19 44.15 6.97
C TRP A 99 -16.67 44.46 8.39
N SER A 100 -16.00 43.51 9.06
CA SER A 100 -15.43 43.71 10.39
C SER A 100 -13.91 43.95 10.36
N SER A 101 -13.35 44.46 9.27
CA SER A 101 -11.93 44.81 9.17
C SER A 101 -11.74 46.33 9.16
N GLY A 102 -10.83 46.82 10.00
CA GLY A 102 -10.74 48.25 10.34
C GLY A 102 -11.73 48.72 11.41
N VAL A 103 -12.19 47.87 12.33
CA VAL A 103 -13.09 48.29 13.43
C VAL A 103 -12.46 49.43 14.23
N GLY A 104 -13.20 50.52 14.41
CA GLY A 104 -12.73 51.75 15.05
C GLY A 104 -12.13 52.80 14.10
N SER A 105 -11.92 52.45 12.82
CA SER A 105 -11.41 53.36 11.79
C SER A 105 -12.50 53.70 10.77
N HIS A 106 -12.61 54.99 10.45
CA HIS A 106 -13.53 55.52 9.43
C HIS A 106 -12.85 55.72 8.06
N GLU A 107 -11.58 55.36 7.92
CA GLU A 107 -10.80 55.66 6.74
C GLU A 107 -11.15 54.75 5.54
N THR A 108 -11.39 55.38 4.39
CA THR A 108 -11.74 54.70 3.14
C THR A 108 -10.48 54.10 2.51
N THR A 109 -10.50 52.80 2.25
CA THR A 109 -9.33 52.08 1.77
C THR A 109 -9.16 52.30 0.27
N MET A 110 -8.07 52.96 -0.11
CA MET A 110 -7.67 53.17 -1.49
C MET A 110 -6.97 51.93 -2.03
N VAL A 111 -7.35 51.46 -3.21
CA VAL A 111 -6.80 50.26 -3.83
C VAL A 111 -6.47 50.48 -5.30
N ASP A 112 -5.29 50.04 -5.71
CA ASP A 112 -4.88 49.94 -7.11
C ASP A 112 -4.68 48.47 -7.49
N PHE A 113 -5.12 48.08 -8.69
CA PHE A 113 -4.95 46.75 -9.26
C PHE A 113 -4.17 46.80 -10.58
N GLU A 114 -3.26 45.87 -10.75
CA GLU A 114 -2.56 45.57 -12.00
C GLU A 114 -2.86 44.10 -12.35
N VAL A 115 -3.43 43.87 -13.54
CA VAL A 115 -3.86 42.55 -14.03
C VAL A 115 -3.08 42.25 -15.31
N GLU A 116 -2.04 41.41 -15.19
CA GLU A 116 -1.16 41.02 -16.31
C GLU A 116 -1.47 39.59 -16.78
N PHE A 117 -1.75 39.43 -18.08
CA PHE A 117 -2.05 38.13 -18.68
C PHE A 117 -0.81 37.49 -19.29
N HIS A 118 -0.57 36.23 -18.95
CA HIS A 118 0.59 35.46 -19.40
C HIS A 118 0.16 34.16 -20.08
N GLY A 119 0.92 33.72 -21.07
CA GLY A 119 0.51 32.65 -21.97
C GLY A 119 1.65 31.78 -22.46
N ILE A 120 1.64 30.50 -22.07
CA ILE A 120 2.48 29.45 -22.68
C ILE A 120 1.52 28.38 -23.23
N THR A 121 1.31 28.40 -24.54
CA THR A 121 0.50 27.37 -25.23
C THR A 121 1.33 26.12 -25.51
N VAL A 122 0.68 24.97 -25.45
CA VAL A 122 1.23 23.64 -25.77
C VAL A 122 0.37 22.97 -26.84
N ASN A 123 0.94 22.06 -27.63
CA ASN A 123 0.21 21.34 -28.67
C ASN A 123 -0.81 20.31 -28.12
N ASN A 124 -0.50 19.66 -26.99
CA ASN A 124 -1.35 18.67 -26.34
C ASN A 124 -1.56 19.07 -24.87
N GLU A 125 -2.81 19.08 -24.39
CA GLU A 125 -3.12 19.34 -22.97
C GLU A 125 -2.81 18.14 -22.06
N GLU A 126 -2.91 16.92 -22.59
CA GLU A 126 -2.53 15.68 -21.91
C GLU A 126 -1.30 15.04 -22.58
N ILE A 127 -0.37 14.55 -21.75
CA ILE A 127 0.85 13.87 -22.21
C ILE A 127 0.84 12.43 -21.68
N LEU A 128 0.62 11.50 -22.61
CA LEU A 128 0.88 10.08 -22.44
C LEU A 128 2.26 9.77 -23.03
N LEU A 129 3.22 9.41 -22.18
CA LEU A 129 4.46 8.78 -22.62
C LEU A 129 4.23 7.27 -22.61
N ASP A 130 4.37 6.61 -23.75
CA ASP A 130 4.47 5.15 -23.78
C ASP A 130 5.96 4.75 -23.67
N GLY A 131 6.30 3.95 -22.66
CA GLY A 131 7.69 3.51 -22.45
C GLY A 131 8.19 2.49 -23.47
N SER A 132 7.34 2.06 -24.42
CA SER A 132 7.70 1.24 -25.59
C SER A 132 7.81 2.04 -26.90
N GLU A 133 7.35 3.29 -26.91
CA GLU A 133 7.40 4.19 -28.07
C GLU A 133 8.56 5.20 -28.00
N ALA A 134 8.67 6.05 -29.03
CA ALA A 134 9.66 7.13 -29.09
C ALA A 134 9.28 8.33 -28.19
N PRO A 135 10.25 9.14 -27.73
CA PRO A 135 9.98 10.32 -26.89
C PRO A 135 8.98 11.29 -27.52
N VAL A 136 7.94 11.65 -26.78
CA VAL A 136 6.85 12.52 -27.27
C VAL A 136 7.35 13.96 -27.46
N ARG A 137 7.23 14.46 -28.69
CA ARG A 137 7.59 15.84 -29.04
C ARG A 137 6.54 16.84 -28.53
N ILE A 138 6.88 17.58 -27.48
CA ILE A 138 6.12 18.73 -27.00
C ILE A 138 6.49 19.95 -27.85
N CYS A 139 5.50 20.67 -28.36
CA CYS A 139 5.66 21.92 -29.11
C CYS A 139 5.04 23.06 -28.29
N ILE A 140 5.87 24.04 -27.94
CA ILE A 140 5.51 25.15 -27.04
C ILE A 140 5.50 26.48 -27.82
N GLY A 141 4.65 27.43 -27.44
CA GLY A 141 4.66 28.79 -27.98
C GLY A 141 4.10 29.84 -27.03
N GLY A 142 4.84 30.94 -26.83
CA GLY A 142 4.36 32.15 -26.18
C GLY A 142 3.67 33.07 -27.19
N LEU A 143 2.35 33.24 -27.07
CA LEU A 143 1.54 34.07 -27.96
C LEU A 143 1.41 35.54 -27.53
N LEU A 144 1.62 35.84 -26.24
CA LEU A 144 1.37 37.15 -25.64
C LEU A 144 2.64 37.98 -25.37
N SER A 145 3.69 37.34 -24.87
CA SER A 145 4.83 37.99 -24.21
C SER A 145 6.05 37.06 -24.14
N SER A 146 7.17 37.59 -23.61
CA SER A 146 8.38 36.83 -23.33
C SER A 146 8.21 36.08 -22.01
N GLU A 147 8.39 34.76 -22.01
CA GLU A 147 8.15 33.93 -20.82
C GLU A 147 9.33 33.00 -20.54
N LYS A 148 9.71 32.82 -19.27
CA LYS A 148 10.86 31.96 -18.92
C LYS A 148 10.44 30.50 -18.77
N LEU A 149 10.86 29.65 -19.71
CA LEU A 149 10.68 28.20 -19.65
C LEU A 149 11.72 27.54 -18.73
N VAL A 150 11.25 26.74 -17.77
CA VAL A 150 12.08 25.90 -16.89
C VAL A 150 11.33 24.56 -16.67
N PRO A 151 11.54 23.55 -17.52
CA PRO A 151 10.74 22.32 -17.52
C PRO A 151 11.15 21.38 -16.38
N SER A 152 10.16 20.86 -15.64
CA SER A 152 10.39 19.92 -14.53
C SER A 152 9.18 19.02 -14.28
N ALA A 153 9.35 17.69 -14.32
CA ALA A 153 8.30 16.74 -13.96
C ALA A 153 8.64 15.94 -12.70
N ILE A 154 7.61 15.48 -11.98
CA ILE A 154 7.78 14.56 -10.86
C ILE A 154 6.61 13.57 -10.85
N LEU A 155 6.90 12.29 -11.06
CA LEU A 155 5.95 11.23 -10.72
C LEU A 155 5.90 11.08 -9.20
N LYS A 156 4.67 11.06 -8.65
CA LYS A 156 4.41 11.08 -7.20
C LYS A 156 3.29 10.15 -6.77
N LYS A 157 2.53 9.59 -7.71
CA LYS A 157 1.42 8.67 -7.47
C LYS A 157 1.47 7.58 -8.52
N VAL A 158 0.80 6.46 -8.23
CA VAL A 158 0.56 5.40 -9.20
C VAL A 158 -0.93 5.10 -9.17
N ARG A 159 -1.52 4.88 -10.34
CA ARG A 159 -2.93 4.50 -10.49
C ARG A 159 -2.98 3.03 -10.87
N ILE A 160 -3.44 2.18 -9.94
CA ILE A 160 -3.64 0.75 -10.20
C ILE A 160 -5.10 0.56 -10.65
N PRO A 161 -5.37 0.08 -11.88
CA PRO A 161 -6.73 -0.16 -12.34
C PRO A 161 -7.29 -1.45 -11.73
N LEU A 162 -8.23 -1.32 -10.79
CA LEU A 162 -8.83 -2.46 -10.08
C LEU A 162 -10.18 -2.86 -10.69
N ARG A 163 -10.31 -4.14 -11.08
CA ARG A 163 -11.59 -4.76 -11.46
C ARG A 163 -12.27 -5.35 -10.22
N PRO A 164 -13.60 -5.29 -10.09
CA PRO A 164 -14.31 -5.96 -9.00
C PRO A 164 -14.02 -7.47 -9.01
N VAL A 165 -13.89 -8.07 -7.82
CA VAL A 165 -13.78 -9.52 -7.63
C VAL A 165 -15.15 -10.17 -7.42
N ASP A 166 -16.14 -9.38 -7.01
CA ASP A 166 -17.53 -9.79 -6.79
C ASP A 166 -18.48 -8.61 -7.09
N THR A 167 -19.71 -8.91 -7.48
CA THR A 167 -20.68 -7.95 -8.02
C THR A 167 -22.10 -8.44 -7.74
N LYS A 168 -22.80 -7.77 -6.82
CA LYS A 168 -24.11 -8.19 -6.30
C LYS A 168 -25.14 -7.07 -6.46
N LEU A 169 -26.14 -7.32 -7.30
CA LEU A 169 -27.34 -6.49 -7.38
C LEU A 169 -28.40 -7.03 -6.42
N ARG A 170 -28.93 -6.18 -5.53
CA ARG A 170 -29.97 -6.54 -4.55
C ARG A 170 -31.09 -5.51 -4.50
N THR A 171 -32.31 -5.94 -4.22
CA THR A 171 -33.39 -5.06 -3.75
C THR A 171 -33.04 -4.52 -2.37
N LEU A 172 -33.24 -3.22 -2.15
CA LEU A 172 -33.15 -2.61 -0.83
C LEU A 172 -34.44 -2.80 -0.01
N ALA A 173 -34.51 -2.22 1.19
CA ALA A 173 -35.57 -2.51 2.15
C ALA A 173 -36.89 -1.82 1.76
N THR A 174 -37.96 -2.60 1.60
CA THR A 174 -39.26 -2.11 1.04
C THR A 174 -39.99 -1.08 1.91
N ASN A 175 -39.61 -0.95 3.18
CA ASN A 175 -40.15 0.01 4.16
C ASN A 175 -39.42 1.36 4.18
N ARG A 176 -38.22 1.47 3.59
CA ARG A 176 -37.40 2.70 3.54
C ARG A 176 -37.08 3.11 2.11
N ASP A 177 -36.58 2.15 1.32
CA ASP A 177 -35.90 2.37 0.06
C ASP A 177 -36.86 2.23 -1.13
N LYS A 178 -38.01 2.90 -1.07
CA LYS A 178 -39.09 2.79 -2.05
C LYS A 178 -39.65 4.17 -2.39
N LEU A 179 -39.62 4.53 -3.67
CA LEU A 179 -40.09 5.83 -4.14
C LEU A 179 -41.62 5.95 -4.02
N PRO A 180 -42.20 7.16 -3.84
CA PRO A 180 -43.65 7.38 -3.78
C PRO A 180 -44.42 6.87 -5.01
N SER A 181 -43.76 6.71 -6.16
CA SER A 181 -44.31 6.07 -7.37
C SER A 181 -44.42 4.54 -7.29
N GLY A 182 -44.16 3.93 -6.13
CA GLY A 182 -44.16 2.49 -5.92
C GLY A 182 -42.88 1.77 -6.36
N LYS A 183 -41.96 2.45 -7.05
CA LYS A 183 -40.70 1.88 -7.55
C LYS A 183 -39.74 1.54 -6.42
N GLN A 184 -39.27 0.30 -6.39
CA GLN A 184 -38.28 -0.19 -5.43
C GLN A 184 -36.86 0.25 -5.82
N ILE A 185 -36.07 0.75 -4.87
CA ILE A 185 -34.66 1.08 -5.09
C ILE A 185 -33.82 -0.21 -5.01
N LEU A 186 -32.81 -0.31 -5.88
CA LEU A 186 -31.85 -1.42 -5.96
C LEU A 186 -30.45 -0.91 -5.61
N ALA A 187 -29.65 -1.74 -4.95
CA ALA A 187 -28.23 -1.47 -4.71
C ALA A 187 -27.34 -2.43 -5.50
N LEU A 188 -26.35 -1.88 -6.19
CA LEU A 188 -25.27 -2.63 -6.81
C LEU A 188 -24.03 -2.55 -5.90
N THR A 189 -23.78 -3.60 -5.14
CA THR A 189 -22.55 -3.74 -4.35
C THR A 189 -21.45 -4.32 -5.22
N LEU A 190 -20.38 -3.54 -5.41
CA LEU A 190 -19.15 -3.97 -6.06
C LEU A 190 -18.09 -4.23 -4.98
N THR A 191 -17.46 -5.40 -5.01
CA THR A 191 -16.43 -5.78 -4.06
C THR A 191 -15.08 -5.77 -4.77
N TRP A 192 -14.08 -5.13 -4.18
CA TRP A 192 -12.69 -5.25 -4.59
C TRP A 192 -11.90 -5.86 -3.44
N SER A 193 -11.15 -6.93 -3.71
CA SER A 193 -10.06 -7.32 -2.82
C SER A 193 -8.85 -6.46 -3.16
N ILE A 194 -8.20 -5.94 -2.15
CA ILE A 194 -6.85 -5.38 -2.24
C ILE A 194 -6.10 -6.06 -1.10
N ILE A 195 -5.06 -6.83 -1.41
CA ILE A 195 -4.09 -7.23 -0.40
C ILE A 195 -3.04 -6.14 -0.38
N ILE A 196 -2.55 -5.89 0.81
CA ILE A 196 -1.77 -4.73 1.14
C ILE A 196 -0.85 -5.20 2.30
N ASN A 197 0.38 -4.71 2.46
CA ASN A 197 1.40 -5.20 3.42
C ASN A 197 2.36 -4.05 3.74
N HIS A 198 3.05 -3.99 4.88
CA HIS A 198 4.01 -2.89 5.18
C HIS A 198 4.92 -2.50 3.99
N ASP A 199 5.46 -3.51 3.30
CA ASP A 199 6.36 -3.35 2.15
C ASP A 199 5.71 -3.68 0.78
N CYS A 200 4.39 -3.96 0.69
CA CYS A 200 3.74 -4.14 -0.63
C CYS A 200 2.21 -4.19 -0.73
N ILE A 201 1.68 -3.54 -1.78
CA ILE A 201 0.35 -3.82 -2.34
C ILE A 201 0.41 -5.10 -3.19
N LEU A 202 -0.60 -5.97 -3.02
CA LEU A 202 -0.77 -7.26 -3.68
C LEU A 202 -2.18 -7.40 -4.28
N PHE A 203 -2.27 -7.76 -5.56
CA PHE A 203 -3.53 -8.05 -6.24
C PHE A 203 -3.26 -8.98 -7.43
N ASN A 204 -4.09 -10.02 -7.63
CA ASN A 204 -3.99 -10.98 -8.75
C ASN A 204 -2.55 -11.29 -9.19
N SER A 205 -1.73 -11.79 -8.25
CA SER A 205 -0.33 -12.22 -8.45
C SER A 205 0.75 -11.13 -8.60
N TYR A 206 0.45 -9.83 -8.43
CA TYR A 206 1.43 -8.73 -8.50
C TYR A 206 1.87 -8.18 -7.13
N LYS A 207 3.08 -7.59 -6.99
CA LYS A 207 3.69 -7.06 -5.74
C LYS A 207 4.48 -5.75 -6.00
N PHE A 208 4.43 -4.74 -5.11
CA PHE A 208 4.76 -3.31 -5.38
C PHE A 208 5.55 -2.64 -4.21
N LYS A 209 6.65 -1.81 -4.37
CA LYS A 209 7.55 -1.27 -3.27
C LYS A 209 7.92 0.29 -3.31
N LEU A 210 8.16 1.01 -2.17
CA LEU A 210 8.18 2.50 -1.86
C LEU A 210 9.14 2.97 -0.70
N GLU A 211 8.56 3.69 0.27
CA GLU A 211 8.94 4.59 1.36
C GLU A 211 7.67 4.70 2.27
N ASP A 212 7.83 4.85 3.59
CA ASP A 212 6.75 4.66 4.58
C ASP A 212 5.57 5.67 4.54
N GLY A 213 4.37 5.24 4.98
CA GLY A 213 3.23 6.13 5.25
C GLY A 213 2.45 6.68 4.03
N ALA A 214 2.17 5.85 3.02
CA ALA A 214 1.57 6.27 1.74
C ALA A 214 0.06 6.68 1.78
N GLU A 215 -0.29 7.81 1.17
CA GLU A 215 -1.69 8.26 0.97
C GLU A 215 -2.41 7.45 -0.13
N ILE A 216 -3.13 6.39 0.26
CA ILE A 216 -4.02 5.65 -0.64
C ILE A 216 -5.34 6.41 -0.82
N LYS A 217 -5.70 6.72 -2.07
CA LYS A 217 -6.99 7.34 -2.42
C LYS A 217 -7.68 6.56 -3.54
N PRO A 218 -8.82 5.89 -3.29
CA PRO A 218 -9.60 5.27 -4.34
C PRO A 218 -10.21 6.32 -5.28
N PHE A 219 -10.37 5.96 -6.55
CA PHE A 219 -10.97 6.82 -7.56
C PHE A 219 -11.72 5.96 -8.59
N ILE A 220 -13.03 6.17 -8.68
CA ILE A 220 -13.96 5.52 -9.60
C ILE A 220 -14.31 6.57 -10.68
N PRO A 221 -13.74 6.50 -11.90
CA PRO A 221 -13.82 7.59 -12.88
C PRO A 221 -15.23 7.98 -13.34
N LEU A 222 -16.21 7.08 -13.22
CA LEU A 222 -17.61 7.32 -13.58
C LEU A 222 -18.41 8.05 -12.50
N LEU A 223 -17.91 8.10 -11.27
CA LEU A 223 -18.61 8.59 -10.08
C LEU A 223 -17.94 9.84 -9.50
N ASN A 224 -16.62 9.77 -9.28
CA ASN A 224 -15.90 10.88 -8.67
C ASN A 224 -16.00 12.18 -9.51
N ASN A 225 -15.97 13.31 -8.80
CA ASN A 225 -16.21 14.67 -9.31
C ASN A 225 -17.67 14.98 -9.69
N ARG A 226 -18.64 14.07 -9.47
CA ARG A 226 -20.08 14.30 -9.71
C ARG A 226 -20.91 13.89 -8.49
N ILE A 227 -21.56 14.86 -7.83
CA ILE A 227 -22.46 14.59 -6.70
C ILE A 227 -23.92 14.54 -7.18
N TYR A 228 -24.38 15.58 -7.88
CA TYR A 228 -25.76 15.68 -8.36
C TYR A 228 -25.91 15.28 -9.84
N ASP A 229 -24.96 15.65 -10.70
CA ASP A 229 -24.97 15.35 -12.15
C ASP A 229 -24.54 13.90 -12.48
N THR A 230 -25.10 12.94 -11.75
CA THR A 230 -24.78 11.52 -11.81
C THR A 230 -26.00 10.70 -12.21
N LYS A 231 -25.78 9.50 -12.75
CA LYS A 231 -26.86 8.53 -13.03
C LYS A 231 -27.18 7.63 -11.82
N PHE A 232 -26.45 7.78 -10.72
CA PHE A 232 -26.55 6.94 -9.53
C PHE A 232 -26.79 7.79 -8.28
N GLU A 233 -27.89 7.53 -7.57
CA GLU A 233 -28.31 8.22 -6.34
C GLU A 233 -27.27 8.16 -5.21
N SER A 234 -26.45 7.11 -5.17
CA SER A 234 -25.51 6.82 -4.09
C SER A 234 -24.15 6.38 -4.62
N GLN A 235 -23.08 6.75 -3.89
CA GLN A 235 -21.66 6.57 -4.31
C GLN A 235 -20.73 6.24 -3.13
N PHE A 236 -21.22 5.52 -2.11
CA PHE A 236 -20.41 5.16 -0.95
C PHE A 236 -19.44 4.00 -1.25
N TYR A 237 -18.27 4.02 -0.60
CA TYR A 237 -17.31 2.94 -0.56
C TYR A 237 -16.74 2.81 0.85
N MET A 238 -16.27 1.62 1.21
CA MET A 238 -15.62 1.31 2.48
C MET A 238 -14.29 0.63 2.20
N ILE A 239 -13.27 0.88 3.04
CA ILE A 239 -11.91 0.36 2.87
C ILE A 239 -11.54 -0.46 4.12
N SER A 240 -10.91 -1.61 3.91
CA SER A 240 -10.22 -2.43 4.92
C SER A 240 -8.75 -2.58 4.51
N ASP A 241 -7.83 -2.67 5.47
CA ASP A 241 -6.39 -2.42 5.23
C ASP A 241 -5.51 -3.65 4.91
N SER A 242 -4.22 -3.37 4.69
CA SER A 242 -3.06 -4.15 5.19
C SER A 242 -1.63 -3.58 4.83
N ASN A 243 -1.51 -2.42 4.12
CA ASN A 243 -0.32 -1.55 3.77
C ASN A 243 0.40 -1.48 2.34
N LYS A 244 1.51 -0.70 2.18
CA LYS A 244 1.84 0.45 1.26
C LYS A 244 2.44 0.11 -0.20
N GLU A 245 2.96 1.04 -1.09
CA GLU A 245 3.99 0.60 -2.15
C GLU A 245 4.59 1.24 -3.58
N ALA A 246 5.02 2.51 -3.98
CA ALA A 246 5.58 3.05 -5.35
C ALA A 246 7.04 3.78 -5.63
N VAL A 247 7.41 4.38 -6.85
CA VAL A 247 8.83 4.86 -7.37
C VAL A 247 8.99 6.27 -8.17
N ARG A 248 10.19 6.74 -8.72
CA ARG A 248 10.62 8.11 -9.32
C ARG A 248 11.20 8.20 -10.82
N LEU A 249 11.51 9.42 -11.40
CA LEU A 249 11.96 9.77 -12.83
C LEU A 249 13.11 10.86 -13.06
N GLY A 250 13.50 11.20 -14.33
CA GLY A 250 14.50 12.25 -14.78
C GLY A 250 14.31 12.92 -16.19
N PHE A 251 15.24 13.80 -16.68
CA PHE A 251 15.07 14.76 -17.84
C PHE A 251 16.32 15.01 -18.73
N TYR A 252 16.12 15.47 -19.99
CA TYR A 252 17.18 15.69 -21.01
C TYR A 252 16.90 16.87 -21.99
N SER A 253 17.94 17.57 -22.45
CA SER A 253 17.85 18.73 -23.39
C SER A 253 17.93 18.35 -24.86
N GLU A 254 18.62 17.26 -25.18
CA GLU A 254 18.81 16.72 -26.52
C GLU A 254 18.24 15.29 -26.58
N PRO A 255 17.78 14.80 -27.76
CA PRO A 255 17.13 13.48 -27.84
C PRO A 255 18.11 12.36 -27.47
N ASP A 256 19.36 12.47 -27.90
CA ASP A 256 20.38 11.43 -27.74
C ASP A 256 20.98 11.40 -26.31
N ALA A 257 20.85 12.50 -25.55
CA ALA A 257 21.38 12.60 -24.19
C ALA A 257 20.74 11.59 -23.21
N HIS A 258 19.53 11.10 -23.49
CA HIS A 258 18.91 10.00 -22.76
C HIS A 258 19.70 8.69 -22.95
N MET A 259 20.11 8.38 -24.18
CA MET A 259 20.86 7.16 -24.53
C MET A 259 22.30 7.20 -24.00
N ILE A 260 22.89 8.40 -23.88
CA ILE A 260 24.26 8.63 -23.39
C ILE A 260 24.29 8.70 -21.84
N GLY A 261 23.13 8.72 -21.18
CA GLY A 261 22.99 8.69 -19.71
C GLY A 261 23.30 10.01 -18.99
N ASN A 262 23.58 11.09 -19.73
CA ASN A 262 24.12 12.34 -19.21
C ASN A 262 23.00 13.36 -18.90
N GLY A 263 22.22 13.10 -17.86
CA GLY A 263 21.05 13.91 -17.47
C GLY A 263 21.36 15.01 -16.44
N SER A 264 21.06 16.27 -16.77
CA SER A 264 21.22 17.43 -15.88
C SER A 264 19.94 18.29 -15.80
N SER A 265 19.89 19.23 -14.86
CA SER A 265 18.73 20.12 -14.68
C SER A 265 18.71 21.24 -15.73
N ILE A 266 17.65 21.29 -16.54
CA ILE A 266 17.51 22.21 -17.67
C ILE A 266 16.86 23.53 -17.21
N SER A 267 17.39 24.67 -17.65
CA SER A 267 16.81 26.00 -17.38
C SER A 267 17.21 27.00 -18.47
N SER A 268 16.28 27.36 -19.35
CA SER A 268 16.47 28.32 -20.45
C SER A 268 15.68 29.62 -20.20
N THR A 269 15.37 30.40 -21.24
CA THR A 269 14.44 31.56 -21.21
C THR A 269 13.89 31.78 -22.62
N LEU A 270 12.56 31.84 -22.80
CA LEU A 270 11.97 32.06 -24.12
C LEU A 270 11.73 33.56 -24.39
N ILE A 271 11.64 33.86 -25.68
CA ILE A 271 11.30 35.16 -26.24
C ILE A 271 9.99 35.02 -27.04
N PRO A 272 9.18 36.09 -27.20
CA PRO A 272 7.85 35.96 -27.78
C PRO A 272 7.96 35.47 -29.24
N GLY A 273 7.18 34.44 -29.60
CA GLY A 273 7.26 33.80 -30.90
C GLY A 273 8.43 32.83 -31.12
N SER A 274 9.39 32.71 -30.18
CA SER A 274 10.37 31.61 -30.23
C SER A 274 9.75 30.30 -29.74
N LYS A 275 10.36 29.17 -30.14
CA LYS A 275 9.97 27.82 -29.72
C LYS A 275 11.22 27.05 -29.34
N GLU A 276 11.19 26.38 -28.20
CA GLU A 276 12.24 25.51 -27.68
C GLU A 276 11.62 24.16 -27.33
N ALA A 277 12.44 23.10 -27.34
CA ALA A 277 12.00 21.74 -27.03
C ALA A 277 12.97 21.11 -26.03
N PHE A 278 12.45 20.17 -25.23
CA PHE A 278 13.18 19.35 -24.28
C PHE A 278 12.58 17.94 -24.29
N TYR A 279 13.28 16.97 -23.72
CA TYR A 279 12.93 15.56 -23.81
C TYR A 279 12.75 14.98 -22.40
N VAL A 280 11.65 14.26 -22.20
CA VAL A 280 11.41 13.45 -21.00
C VAL A 280 11.66 12.00 -21.39
N GLY A 281 12.76 11.43 -20.90
CA GLY A 281 13.03 10.00 -21.11
C GLY A 281 12.19 9.15 -20.17
N PRO A 282 11.80 7.93 -20.56
CA PRO A 282 11.36 6.92 -19.60
C PRO A 282 12.49 6.65 -18.59
N PRO A 283 12.19 6.09 -17.40
CA PRO A 283 13.24 5.59 -16.53
C PRO A 283 13.94 4.41 -17.23
N THR A 284 15.23 4.22 -16.98
CA THR A 284 15.96 3.06 -17.51
C THR A 284 15.43 1.76 -16.88
N LYS A 285 15.65 0.59 -17.49
CA LYS A 285 15.05 -0.69 -17.02
C LYS A 285 15.39 -1.05 -15.57
N ASP A 286 16.54 -0.60 -15.07
CA ASP A 286 17.02 -0.68 -13.70
C ASP A 286 16.34 0.31 -12.72
N ARG A 287 15.71 1.37 -13.23
CA ARG A 287 15.02 2.44 -12.47
C ARG A 287 13.50 2.32 -12.47
N PHE A 288 12.91 1.53 -13.37
CA PHE A 288 11.56 1.03 -13.15
C PHE A 288 11.54 0.13 -11.88
N PRO A 289 10.45 0.11 -11.09
CA PRO A 289 10.30 -0.91 -10.06
C PRO A 289 10.32 -2.29 -10.71
N LYS A 290 11.16 -3.20 -10.20
CA LYS A 290 11.58 -4.45 -10.89
C LYS A 290 10.44 -5.39 -11.34
N ASN A 291 9.24 -5.22 -10.79
CA ASN A 291 8.04 -6.04 -11.06
C ASN A 291 6.87 -5.23 -11.64
N CYS A 292 7.11 -4.10 -12.33
CA CYS A 292 6.02 -3.32 -12.92
C CYS A 292 5.42 -4.03 -14.15
N PRO A 293 4.08 -4.28 -14.22
CA PRO A 293 3.49 -5.00 -15.34
C PRO A 293 3.43 -4.20 -16.63
N GLU A 294 3.62 -4.88 -17.75
CA GLU A 294 3.43 -4.40 -19.11
C GLU A 294 2.04 -3.75 -19.27
N GLY A 295 1.96 -2.54 -19.84
CA GLY A 295 0.70 -1.78 -19.95
C GLY A 295 0.30 -0.96 -18.72
N SER A 296 1.02 -1.04 -17.60
CA SER A 296 0.73 -0.23 -16.40
C SER A 296 1.08 1.24 -16.59
N VAL A 297 0.28 2.17 -16.06
CA VAL A 297 0.51 3.62 -16.23
C VAL A 297 0.84 4.30 -14.89
N LEU A 298 2.08 4.77 -14.76
CA LEU A 298 2.56 5.62 -13.67
C LEU A 298 2.10 7.06 -13.91
N VAL A 299 1.59 7.79 -12.90
CA VAL A 299 0.95 9.12 -13.13
C VAL A 299 1.39 10.19 -12.13
N GLY A 300 1.79 11.35 -12.65
CA GLY A 300 2.33 12.45 -11.85
C GLY A 300 1.97 13.83 -12.39
N ALA A 301 2.76 14.82 -11.97
CA ALA A 301 2.57 16.21 -12.36
C ALA A 301 3.86 16.80 -12.97
N ILE A 302 3.69 17.59 -14.03
CA ILE A 302 4.76 18.32 -14.73
C ILE A 302 4.48 19.82 -14.70
N SER A 303 5.52 20.63 -14.53
CA SER A 303 5.45 22.09 -14.37
C SER A 303 6.60 22.77 -15.12
N TYR A 304 6.30 23.84 -15.85
CA TYR A 304 7.22 24.37 -16.88
C TYR A 304 7.86 25.73 -16.56
N GLY A 305 7.82 26.19 -15.31
CA GLY A 305 8.43 27.46 -14.92
C GLY A 305 8.70 27.57 -13.42
N LYS A 306 9.57 28.51 -13.04
CA LYS A 306 9.85 28.90 -11.66
C LYS A 306 9.58 30.40 -11.49
N PHE A 307 8.69 30.75 -10.57
CA PHE A 307 8.47 32.13 -10.16
C PHE A 307 9.48 32.53 -9.07
N SER A 308 10.15 33.66 -9.21
CA SER A 308 11.16 34.14 -8.27
C SER A 308 10.64 35.31 -7.43
N SER A 309 10.06 35.01 -6.26
CA SER A 309 9.80 36.01 -5.22
C SER A 309 10.91 35.96 -4.17
N ARG A 310 11.55 37.09 -3.85
CA ARG A 310 12.58 37.16 -2.80
C ARG A 310 11.97 37.16 -1.40
N LYS A 311 11.48 36.01 -0.91
CA LYS A 311 11.30 35.70 0.51
C LYS A 311 11.61 34.22 0.78
N GLU A 312 12.22 33.95 1.94
CA GLU A 312 12.79 32.64 2.26
C GLU A 312 11.74 31.61 2.74
N GLY A 313 12.12 30.33 2.74
CA GLY A 313 11.48 29.31 3.60
C GLY A 313 10.47 28.34 2.97
N ARG A 314 10.11 28.46 1.68
CA ARG A 314 9.33 27.42 0.97
C ARG A 314 9.86 27.17 -0.45
N PRO A 315 9.83 25.92 -0.95
CA PRO A 315 10.26 25.63 -2.32
C PRO A 315 9.26 26.17 -3.34
N ASP A 316 9.69 27.15 -4.15
CA ASP A 316 8.89 27.73 -5.22
C ASP A 316 8.38 26.66 -6.18
N LYS A 317 7.08 26.71 -6.49
CA LYS A 317 6.43 25.86 -7.50
C LYS A 317 5.67 26.75 -8.47
N SER A 318 5.64 26.35 -9.74
CA SER A 318 4.70 26.91 -10.71
C SER A 318 3.27 26.86 -10.16
N PRO A 319 2.45 27.93 -10.34
CA PRO A 319 1.02 27.87 -10.03
C PRO A 319 0.24 26.95 -10.97
N VAL A 320 0.83 26.57 -12.11
CA VAL A 320 0.24 25.67 -13.12
C VAL A 320 1.06 24.38 -13.21
N SER A 321 0.37 23.23 -13.13
CA SER A 321 0.95 21.90 -13.32
C SER A 321 0.01 21.02 -14.15
N TYR A 322 0.56 20.33 -15.15
CA TYR A 322 -0.14 19.44 -16.06
C TYR A 322 0.03 17.97 -15.61
N GLN A 323 -0.83 17.07 -16.07
CA GLN A 323 -0.69 15.63 -15.80
C GLN A 323 0.35 15.01 -16.73
N ILE A 324 1.22 14.15 -16.19
CA ILE A 324 2.17 13.34 -16.96
C ILE A 324 1.92 11.86 -16.65
N SER A 325 1.93 11.04 -17.70
CA SER A 325 1.67 9.60 -17.64
C SER A 325 2.85 8.85 -18.28
N CYS A 326 3.30 7.74 -17.68
CA CYS A 326 4.33 6.85 -18.25
C CYS A 326 3.80 5.42 -18.25
N LEU A 327 3.57 4.84 -19.44
CA LEU A 327 3.23 3.44 -19.59
C LEU A 327 4.49 2.57 -19.47
N VAL A 328 4.36 1.40 -18.85
CA VAL A 328 5.44 0.41 -18.69
C VAL A 328 5.51 -0.48 -19.94
N PRO A 329 6.64 -0.52 -20.66
CA PRO A 329 6.76 -1.26 -21.91
C PRO A 329 6.58 -2.77 -21.70
N PRO A 330 6.05 -3.48 -22.72
CA PRO A 330 6.24 -4.92 -22.81
C PRO A 330 7.72 -5.31 -22.77
N ASN A 331 8.07 -6.36 -22.04
CA ASN A 331 9.29 -7.07 -22.35
C ASN A 331 9.10 -7.76 -23.70
N LYS A 332 10.18 -7.86 -24.48
CA LYS A 332 10.10 -8.45 -25.82
C LYS A 332 9.70 -9.92 -25.70
N VAL A 333 8.45 -10.21 -26.05
CA VAL A 333 7.97 -11.57 -26.31
C VAL A 333 8.78 -12.10 -27.49
N ALA A 334 9.78 -12.93 -27.20
CA ALA A 334 10.24 -13.89 -28.18
C ALA A 334 9.05 -14.79 -28.53
N ASN A 335 8.84 -15.05 -29.84
CA ASN A 335 7.65 -15.67 -30.41
C ASN A 335 6.46 -14.70 -30.60
N LEU A 336 6.65 -13.68 -31.45
CA LEU A 336 5.57 -13.07 -32.22
C LEU A 336 5.57 -13.68 -33.63
N GLU A 337 4.70 -14.65 -33.89
CA GLU A 337 4.30 -15.05 -35.24
C GLU A 337 2.77 -15.15 -35.33
N ALA A 338 2.26 -15.04 -36.56
CA ALA A 338 0.85 -14.83 -36.88
C ALA A 338 0.06 -16.16 -36.92
N PRO A 339 -1.29 -16.13 -37.00
CA PRO A 339 -2.10 -17.30 -36.67
C PRO A 339 -2.26 -18.32 -37.81
N PHE A 340 -2.78 -19.49 -37.41
CA PHE A 340 -3.46 -20.50 -38.25
C PHE A 340 -2.58 -21.61 -38.87
N GLN A 341 -2.43 -22.72 -38.13
CA GLN A 341 -2.57 -24.09 -38.67
C GLN A 341 -2.96 -25.08 -37.56
N LEU A 342 -3.22 -26.34 -37.92
CA LEU A 342 -3.90 -27.35 -37.08
C LEU A 342 -3.01 -27.92 -35.96
N LYS A 343 -3.69 -28.54 -34.97
CA LYS A 343 -3.08 -29.39 -33.93
C LYS A 343 -2.23 -30.51 -34.52
N ALA A 344 -1.02 -30.65 -34.00
CA ALA A 344 -0.38 -31.94 -33.77
C ALA A 344 0.05 -31.98 -32.30
N GLU A 345 -0.11 -33.11 -31.63
CA GLU A 345 0.48 -33.31 -30.29
C GLU A 345 1.90 -33.85 -30.48
N GLU A 346 2.89 -32.99 -30.28
CA GLU A 346 4.28 -33.43 -30.06
C GLU A 346 4.65 -33.23 -28.60
N ASP A 347 4.95 -34.35 -27.95
CA ASP A 347 5.45 -34.41 -26.57
C ASP A 347 6.80 -33.69 -26.48
N LYS A 348 6.80 -32.48 -25.91
CA LYS A 348 8.03 -31.73 -25.62
C LYS A 348 8.70 -32.27 -24.37
N GLY A 349 9.24 -33.48 -24.51
CA GLY A 349 10.09 -34.14 -23.54
C GLY A 349 11.18 -33.20 -23.02
N LYS A 350 11.04 -32.80 -21.76
CA LYS A 350 11.97 -31.87 -21.10
C LYS A 350 13.23 -32.61 -20.68
N ALA A 351 14.11 -32.87 -21.65
CA ALA A 351 15.35 -33.62 -21.48
C ALA A 351 16.24 -32.99 -20.39
N SER A 352 16.19 -33.55 -19.18
CA SER A 352 17.04 -33.15 -18.06
C SER A 352 18.46 -33.67 -18.30
N SER A 353 19.30 -32.83 -18.91
CA SER A 353 20.75 -33.02 -19.01
C SER A 353 21.46 -32.48 -17.76
N THR A 354 20.99 -32.88 -16.57
CA THR A 354 21.68 -32.71 -15.29
C THR A 354 21.95 -34.09 -14.73
N THR A 355 23.23 -34.46 -14.57
CA THR A 355 23.66 -35.82 -14.27
C THR A 355 23.42 -36.22 -12.82
N SER A 356 22.16 -36.47 -12.45
CA SER A 356 21.85 -37.22 -11.23
C SER A 356 22.29 -38.68 -11.40
N SER A 357 23.12 -39.19 -10.50
CA SER A 357 23.58 -40.59 -10.48
C SER A 357 22.51 -41.64 -10.12
N LYS A 358 21.25 -41.22 -9.96
CA LYS A 358 20.11 -42.06 -9.56
C LYS A 358 19.55 -42.91 -10.71
N SER A 359 19.15 -44.13 -10.40
CA SER A 359 18.43 -45.02 -11.32
C SER A 359 17.01 -44.54 -11.63
N VAL A 360 16.41 -45.14 -12.67
CA VAL A 360 15.00 -44.91 -13.03
C VAL A 360 14.05 -45.43 -11.94
N ALA A 361 14.44 -46.49 -11.21
CA ALA A 361 13.66 -47.04 -10.11
C ALA A 361 13.58 -46.05 -8.93
N GLU A 362 14.72 -45.48 -8.49
CA GLU A 362 14.74 -44.46 -7.45
C GLU A 362 13.87 -43.24 -7.80
N ARG A 363 13.92 -42.78 -9.05
CA ARG A 363 13.08 -41.65 -9.51
C ARG A 363 11.58 -41.98 -9.42
N LEU A 364 11.19 -43.18 -9.84
CA LEU A 364 9.81 -43.65 -9.75
C LEU A 364 9.33 -43.78 -8.30
N GLU A 365 10.18 -44.31 -7.41
CA GLU A 365 9.88 -44.41 -5.98
C GLU A 365 9.77 -43.04 -5.30
N GLU A 366 10.61 -42.06 -5.68
CA GLU A 366 10.50 -40.68 -5.20
C GLU A 366 9.20 -40.00 -5.68
N GLU A 367 8.82 -40.14 -6.94
CA GLU A 367 7.55 -39.59 -7.45
C GLU A 367 6.31 -40.27 -6.82
N VAL A 368 6.34 -41.59 -6.62
CA VAL A 368 5.25 -42.34 -5.96
C VAL A 368 5.13 -41.93 -4.49
N ARG A 369 6.23 -41.78 -3.76
CA ARG A 369 6.24 -41.27 -2.37
C ARG A 369 5.65 -39.86 -2.31
N ASP A 370 6.11 -38.95 -3.16
CA ASP A 370 5.71 -37.55 -3.10
C ASP A 370 4.25 -37.38 -3.53
N ALA A 371 3.74 -38.23 -4.44
CA ALA A 371 2.31 -38.34 -4.76
C ALA A 371 1.48 -38.86 -3.57
N LYS A 372 1.95 -39.89 -2.84
CA LYS A 372 1.29 -40.39 -1.62
C LYS A 372 1.21 -39.32 -0.51
N ILE A 373 2.29 -38.55 -0.30
CA ILE A 373 2.33 -37.42 0.65
C ILE A 373 1.38 -36.30 0.21
N LYS A 374 1.32 -36.01 -1.09
CA LYS A 374 0.38 -35.05 -1.67
C LYS A 374 -1.08 -35.50 -1.49
N LEU A 375 -1.38 -36.80 -1.50
CA LEU A 375 -2.72 -37.30 -1.15
C LEU A 375 -3.01 -37.08 0.35
N LEU A 376 -2.08 -37.47 1.24
CA LEU A 376 -2.23 -37.32 2.70
C LEU A 376 -2.51 -35.87 3.13
N THR A 377 -1.91 -34.89 2.45
CA THR A 377 -2.10 -33.45 2.72
C THR A 377 -3.38 -32.84 2.14
N ASN A 378 -4.03 -33.51 1.17
CA ASN A 378 -5.30 -33.05 0.59
C ASN A 378 -6.54 -33.74 1.20
N LEU A 379 -6.35 -34.81 1.97
CA LEU A 379 -7.41 -35.43 2.77
C LEU A 379 -7.87 -34.46 3.87
N LYS A 380 -9.14 -34.07 3.81
CA LYS A 380 -9.81 -33.32 4.88
C LYS A 380 -10.00 -34.25 6.08
N GLN A 381 -10.15 -33.68 7.27
CA GLN A 381 -10.33 -34.43 8.52
C GLN A 381 -11.60 -33.93 9.25
N ASN A 382 -12.66 -33.70 8.47
CA ASN A 382 -13.90 -33.08 8.94
C ASN A 382 -14.86 -34.10 9.54
N THR A 383 -14.80 -35.36 9.08
CA THR A 383 -15.59 -36.48 9.55
C THR A 383 -14.72 -37.54 10.23
N ASP A 384 -15.32 -38.33 11.14
CA ASP A 384 -14.60 -39.42 11.82
C ASP A 384 -14.17 -40.55 10.85
N GLU A 385 -14.89 -40.75 9.74
CA GLU A 385 -14.49 -41.66 8.65
C GLU A 385 -13.19 -41.18 7.97
N GLU A 386 -13.17 -39.93 7.47
CA GLU A 386 -11.97 -39.32 6.86
C GLU A 386 -10.77 -39.34 7.81
N ARG A 387 -10.99 -39.01 9.11
CA ARG A 387 -9.95 -39.08 10.16
C ARG A 387 -9.39 -40.49 10.32
N SER A 388 -10.23 -41.52 10.24
CA SER A 388 -9.80 -42.91 10.35
C SER A 388 -8.95 -43.35 9.15
N GLU A 389 -9.32 -42.95 7.93
CA GLU A 389 -8.52 -43.21 6.73
C GLU A 389 -7.22 -42.40 6.71
N TRP A 390 -7.22 -41.16 7.21
CA TRP A 390 -6.01 -40.36 7.39
C TRP A 390 -5.04 -41.00 8.40
N LYS A 391 -5.54 -41.53 9.54
CA LYS A 391 -4.73 -42.28 10.50
C LYS A 391 -4.20 -43.61 9.93
N LYS A 392 -4.98 -44.34 9.11
CA LYS A 392 -4.50 -45.53 8.39
C LYS A 392 -3.39 -45.19 7.38
N LEU A 393 -3.61 -44.16 6.54
CA LEU A 393 -2.65 -43.77 5.50
C LEU A 393 -1.35 -43.23 6.10
N SER A 394 -1.42 -42.38 7.12
CA SER A 394 -0.22 -41.88 7.82
C SER A 394 0.58 -43.02 8.48
N LEU A 395 -0.07 -43.99 9.13
CA LEU A 395 0.62 -45.18 9.67
C LEU A 395 1.29 -46.02 8.57
N SER A 396 0.60 -46.24 7.43
CA SER A 396 1.18 -46.95 6.29
C SER A 396 2.41 -46.24 5.72
N LEU A 397 2.37 -44.90 5.62
CA LEU A 397 3.49 -44.11 5.11
C LEU A 397 4.65 -44.02 6.11
N LYS A 398 4.39 -43.98 7.42
CA LYS A 398 5.44 -44.10 8.45
C LYS A 398 6.15 -45.44 8.37
N ALA A 399 5.42 -46.54 8.11
CA ALA A 399 6.03 -47.87 7.95
C ALA A 399 6.89 -47.97 6.67
N GLU A 400 6.48 -47.30 5.59
CA GLU A 400 7.18 -47.30 4.30
C GLU A 400 8.39 -46.34 4.27
N TYR A 401 8.32 -45.18 4.94
CA TYR A 401 9.35 -44.13 4.92
C TYR A 401 9.69 -43.57 6.32
N PRO A 402 10.09 -44.41 7.31
CA PRO A 402 10.15 -44.04 8.73
C PRO A 402 11.14 -42.93 9.11
N LYS A 403 12.11 -42.60 8.26
CA LYS A 403 13.09 -41.52 8.48
C LYS A 403 12.93 -40.33 7.53
N TYR A 404 11.84 -40.25 6.76
CA TYR A 404 11.66 -39.17 5.78
C TYR A 404 11.02 -37.93 6.43
N THR A 405 11.86 -37.02 6.93
CA THR A 405 11.45 -35.80 7.65
C THR A 405 10.30 -35.01 6.99
N PRO A 406 10.24 -34.83 5.65
CA PRO A 406 9.12 -34.09 5.03
C PRO A 406 7.76 -34.80 5.14
N LEU A 407 7.72 -36.14 5.21
CA LEU A 407 6.49 -36.88 5.54
C LEU A 407 6.10 -36.63 7.00
N LEU A 408 7.04 -36.76 7.93
CA LEU A 408 6.79 -36.60 9.36
C LEU A 408 6.31 -35.18 9.69
N ALA A 409 6.90 -34.15 9.06
CA ALA A 409 6.46 -32.76 9.16
C ALA A 409 5.03 -32.56 8.62
N LYS A 410 4.65 -33.24 7.53
CA LYS A 410 3.27 -33.21 7.01
C LYS A 410 2.28 -34.02 7.84
N ILE A 411 2.74 -35.04 8.58
CA ILE A 411 1.93 -35.74 9.59
C ILE A 411 1.67 -34.79 10.77
N LEU A 412 2.69 -34.11 11.29
CA LEU A 412 2.53 -33.11 12.36
C LEU A 412 1.54 -31.99 11.96
N GLU A 413 1.70 -31.41 10.76
CA GLU A 413 0.76 -30.42 10.20
C GLU A 413 -0.68 -30.96 10.09
N GLY A 414 -0.83 -32.23 9.71
CA GLY A 414 -2.12 -32.91 9.64
C GLY A 414 -2.75 -33.19 11.01
N VAL A 415 -1.96 -33.54 12.04
CA VAL A 415 -2.46 -33.66 13.41
C VAL A 415 -2.94 -32.30 13.91
N LEU A 416 -2.10 -31.26 13.82
CA LEU A 416 -2.43 -29.89 14.26
C LEU A 416 -3.67 -29.29 13.59
N SER A 417 -4.10 -29.84 12.45
CA SER A 417 -5.30 -29.42 11.71
C SER A 417 -6.61 -30.06 12.22
N GLN A 418 -6.58 -30.95 13.22
CA GLN A 418 -7.77 -31.63 13.76
C GLN A 418 -8.60 -30.71 14.68
N GLY A 419 -9.43 -29.86 14.08
CA GLY A 419 -10.15 -28.78 14.78
C GLY A 419 -11.26 -29.18 15.78
N ASP A 420 -11.52 -30.47 16.02
CA ASP A 420 -12.58 -30.91 16.95
C ASP A 420 -12.27 -32.31 17.52
N VAL A 421 -11.57 -32.36 18.65
CA VAL A 421 -11.16 -33.59 19.36
C VAL A 421 -11.70 -33.58 20.79
N LYS A 422 -12.44 -34.65 21.15
CA LYS A 422 -13.18 -34.77 22.42
C LYS A 422 -12.30 -34.82 23.66
N ASP A 423 -11.05 -35.30 23.55
CA ASP A 423 -10.05 -35.22 24.61
C ASP A 423 -8.83 -34.43 24.13
N LYS A 424 -8.70 -33.19 24.63
CA LYS A 424 -7.56 -32.32 24.36
C LYS A 424 -6.23 -32.92 24.84
N CYS A 425 -6.22 -33.68 25.93
CA CYS A 425 -4.97 -34.22 26.47
C CYS A 425 -4.38 -35.28 25.54
N GLN A 426 -5.20 -36.22 25.05
CA GLN A 426 -4.78 -37.21 24.05
C GLN A 426 -4.30 -36.53 22.76
N HIS A 427 -4.99 -35.47 22.30
CA HIS A 427 -4.57 -34.72 21.12
C HIS A 427 -3.19 -34.05 21.28
N LEU A 428 -2.93 -33.44 22.44
CA LEU A 428 -1.63 -32.81 22.72
C LEU A 428 -0.51 -33.85 22.87
N GLU A 429 -0.82 -35.05 23.38
CA GLU A 429 0.12 -36.18 23.42
C GLU A 429 0.41 -36.72 21.99
N GLU A 430 -0.57 -36.78 21.09
CA GLU A 430 -0.35 -37.07 19.66
C GLU A 430 0.49 -35.99 18.97
N VAL A 431 0.30 -34.70 19.29
CA VAL A 431 1.12 -33.59 18.76
C VAL A 431 2.56 -33.66 19.24
N ILE A 432 2.80 -33.93 20.53
CA ILE A 432 4.16 -34.06 21.08
C ILE A 432 4.87 -35.27 20.45
N GLY A 433 4.21 -36.43 20.33
CA GLY A 433 4.78 -37.61 19.68
C GLY A 433 5.13 -37.35 18.21
N ALA A 434 4.23 -36.71 17.44
CA ALA A 434 4.50 -36.35 16.06
C ALA A 434 5.63 -35.31 15.91
N ALA A 435 5.81 -34.41 16.87
CA ALA A 435 6.92 -33.47 16.89
C ALA A 435 8.26 -34.12 17.27
N ASP A 436 8.26 -35.02 18.26
CA ASP A 436 9.45 -35.79 18.64
C ASP A 436 9.93 -36.69 17.49
N GLU A 437 9.03 -37.34 16.74
CA GLU A 437 9.39 -38.07 15.50
C GLU A 437 10.11 -37.19 14.47
N VAL A 438 9.68 -35.94 14.28
CA VAL A 438 10.35 -35.00 13.36
C VAL A 438 11.75 -34.64 13.89
N ILE A 439 11.86 -34.34 15.20
CA ILE A 439 13.11 -33.94 15.85
C ILE A 439 14.15 -35.07 15.81
N ASP A 440 13.74 -36.31 16.08
CA ASP A 440 14.61 -37.50 16.06
C ASP A 440 14.97 -37.97 14.64
N SER A 441 14.24 -37.52 13.61
CA SER A 441 14.60 -37.79 12.20
C SER A 441 15.75 -36.93 11.66
N ILE A 442 16.17 -35.88 12.39
CA ILE A 442 17.11 -34.86 11.92
C ILE A 442 18.43 -34.92 12.72
N ASP A 443 19.56 -35.14 12.03
CA ASP A 443 20.87 -34.95 12.65
C ASP A 443 21.13 -33.45 12.87
N ARG A 444 20.98 -33.05 14.14
CA ARG A 444 21.14 -31.66 14.59
C ARG A 444 22.59 -31.19 14.55
N ASP A 445 23.56 -32.08 14.70
CA ASP A 445 24.96 -31.70 14.68
C ASP A 445 25.47 -31.55 13.24
N GLU A 446 25.02 -32.38 12.29
CA GLU A 446 25.27 -32.20 10.85
C GLU A 446 24.62 -30.91 10.33
N LEU A 447 23.33 -30.70 10.63
CA LEU A 447 22.58 -29.51 10.20
C LEU A 447 23.20 -28.21 10.75
N ALA A 448 23.63 -28.20 12.01
CA ALA A 448 24.30 -27.05 12.62
C ALA A 448 25.68 -26.77 11.98
N LYS A 449 26.46 -27.81 11.65
CA LYS A 449 27.76 -27.68 10.97
C LYS A 449 27.56 -27.08 9.57
N TYR A 450 26.59 -27.59 8.81
CA TYR A 450 26.32 -27.12 7.44
C TYR A 450 25.87 -25.64 7.44
N LEU A 451 24.88 -25.28 8.26
CA LEU A 451 24.35 -23.91 8.30
C LEU A 451 25.34 -22.88 8.88
N SER A 452 26.36 -23.33 9.64
CA SER A 452 27.47 -22.48 10.10
C SER A 452 28.51 -22.19 8.99
N GLN A 453 28.56 -23.01 7.93
CA GLN A 453 29.46 -22.79 6.80
C GLN A 453 28.85 -21.82 5.81
N LYS A 454 29.49 -20.67 5.62
CA LYS A 454 29.00 -19.60 4.75
C LYS A 454 29.35 -19.86 3.28
N SER A 455 28.78 -20.92 2.70
CA SER A 455 28.90 -21.20 1.27
C SER A 455 28.17 -20.13 0.44
N VAL A 456 28.92 -19.55 -0.49
CA VAL A 456 28.37 -19.05 -1.75
C VAL A 456 28.19 -20.30 -2.62
N PRO A 457 27.00 -20.58 -3.16
CA PRO A 457 26.81 -21.74 -4.02
C PRO A 457 27.45 -21.45 -5.38
N ASP A 458 28.43 -22.25 -5.77
CA ASP A 458 29.13 -22.11 -7.05
C ASP A 458 28.45 -22.93 -8.18
N ASP A 459 27.53 -23.87 -7.84
CA ASP A 459 26.67 -24.58 -8.80
C ASP A 459 25.19 -24.78 -8.35
N GLU A 460 24.34 -25.26 -9.28
CA GLU A 460 22.91 -25.53 -9.04
C GLU A 460 22.65 -26.67 -8.02
N GLY A 461 23.60 -27.59 -7.85
CA GLY A 461 23.53 -28.71 -6.91
C GLY A 461 23.78 -28.25 -5.47
N GLU A 462 24.79 -27.40 -5.26
CA GLU A 462 25.03 -26.72 -3.98
C GLU A 462 23.85 -25.83 -3.59
N GLU A 463 23.27 -25.08 -4.53
CA GLU A 463 22.08 -24.27 -4.24
C GLU A 463 20.87 -25.14 -3.87
N LYS A 464 20.74 -26.33 -4.46
CA LYS A 464 19.67 -27.30 -4.14
C LYS A 464 19.85 -27.96 -2.77
N THR A 465 21.07 -28.40 -2.44
CA THR A 465 21.36 -28.98 -1.10
C THR A 465 21.21 -27.95 0.00
N LYS A 466 21.63 -26.70 -0.24
CA LYS A 466 21.40 -25.58 0.68
C LYS A 466 19.92 -25.33 0.95
N LYS A 467 19.08 -25.28 -0.10
CA LYS A 467 17.62 -25.15 0.05
C LYS A 467 17.00 -26.33 0.82
N GLN A 468 17.53 -27.55 0.66
CA GLN A 468 17.10 -28.71 1.44
C GLN A 468 17.46 -28.57 2.93
N MET A 469 18.70 -28.17 3.26
CA MET A 469 19.13 -27.94 4.64
C MET A 469 18.35 -26.78 5.32
N GLU A 470 18.12 -25.67 4.60
CA GLU A 470 17.26 -24.58 5.07
C GLU A 470 15.82 -25.06 5.33
N THR A 471 15.27 -25.94 4.48
CA THR A 471 13.96 -26.56 4.69
C THR A 471 13.93 -27.48 5.92
N MET A 472 14.98 -28.29 6.14
CA MET A 472 15.09 -29.17 7.32
C MET A 472 15.20 -28.37 8.62
N ARG A 473 15.92 -27.23 8.62
CA ARG A 473 15.93 -26.29 9.75
C ARG A 473 14.53 -25.78 10.07
N ASP A 474 13.77 -25.40 9.06
CA ASP A 474 12.44 -24.82 9.27
C ASP A 474 11.42 -25.88 9.73
N GLN A 475 11.57 -27.13 9.28
CA GLN A 475 10.83 -28.29 9.81
C GLN A 475 11.19 -28.59 11.28
N LEU A 476 12.49 -28.58 11.63
CA LEU A 476 12.97 -28.75 13.01
C LEU A 476 12.45 -27.64 13.94
N ALA A 477 12.52 -26.39 13.50
CA ALA A 477 12.06 -25.24 14.26
C ALA A 477 10.54 -25.23 14.43
N GLU A 478 9.77 -25.66 13.42
CA GLU A 478 8.33 -25.86 13.58
C GLU A 478 8.01 -26.96 14.59
N ALA A 479 8.66 -28.13 14.50
CA ALA A 479 8.44 -29.24 15.44
C ALA A 479 8.77 -28.83 16.88
N LEU A 480 9.92 -28.21 17.12
CA LEU A 480 10.30 -27.69 18.44
C LEU A 480 9.33 -26.62 18.97
N TYR A 481 8.83 -25.74 18.10
CA TYR A 481 7.83 -24.72 18.48
C TYR A 481 6.50 -25.37 18.88
N GLN A 482 5.94 -26.24 18.04
CA GLN A 482 4.65 -26.91 18.29
C GLN A 482 4.71 -27.83 19.51
N ARG A 483 5.82 -28.56 19.70
CA ARG A 483 6.10 -29.33 20.93
C ARG A 483 6.07 -28.44 22.16
N GLY A 484 6.73 -27.28 22.11
CA GLY A 484 6.77 -26.33 23.22
C GLY A 484 5.40 -25.73 23.55
N LEU A 485 4.59 -25.40 22.54
CA LEU A 485 3.20 -24.98 22.75
C LEU A 485 2.37 -26.10 23.41
N ALA A 486 2.48 -27.33 22.90
CA ALA A 486 1.70 -28.47 23.40
C ALA A 486 2.05 -28.83 24.85
N LEU A 487 3.34 -28.82 25.21
CA LEU A 487 3.81 -29.03 26.59
C LEU A 487 3.21 -28.01 27.56
N ALA A 488 3.18 -26.72 27.19
CA ALA A 488 2.63 -25.66 28.05
C ALA A 488 1.10 -25.75 28.23
N GLU A 489 0.36 -26.06 27.15
CA GLU A 489 -1.10 -26.28 27.23
C GLU A 489 -1.41 -27.51 28.12
N MET A 490 -0.63 -28.59 27.98
CA MET A 490 -0.76 -29.78 28.82
C MET A 490 -0.47 -29.53 30.30
N GLU A 491 0.53 -28.71 30.62
CA GLU A 491 0.79 -28.27 31.99
C GLU A 491 -0.40 -27.50 32.58
N SER A 492 -1.00 -26.57 31.82
CA SER A 492 -2.20 -25.82 32.27
C SER A 492 -3.37 -26.76 32.55
N LEU A 493 -3.71 -27.64 31.60
CA LEU A 493 -4.81 -28.61 31.75
C LEU A 493 -4.58 -29.60 32.92
N LYS A 494 -3.33 -29.99 33.17
CA LYS A 494 -2.96 -30.84 34.32
C LYS A 494 -2.96 -30.08 35.64
N GLY A 495 -2.74 -28.76 35.62
CA GLY A 495 -2.95 -27.86 36.77
C GLY A 495 -4.43 -27.72 37.13
N GLU A 496 -5.28 -27.42 36.14
CA GLU A 496 -6.73 -27.24 36.33
C GLU A 496 -7.40 -28.49 36.93
N ARG A 497 -7.09 -29.69 36.42
CA ARG A 497 -7.66 -30.95 36.96
C ARG A 497 -7.31 -31.16 38.44
N LYS A 498 -6.08 -30.83 38.87
CA LYS A 498 -5.67 -30.94 40.29
C LYS A 498 -6.43 -30.02 41.23
N VAL A 499 -6.90 -28.86 40.76
CA VAL A 499 -7.72 -27.93 41.57
C VAL A 499 -9.15 -28.46 41.75
N VAL A 500 -9.66 -29.21 40.78
CA VAL A 500 -11.04 -29.77 40.81
C VAL A 500 -11.13 -31.03 41.67
N GLU A 501 -10.09 -31.87 41.73
CA GLU A 501 -10.14 -33.18 42.39
C GLU A 501 -9.65 -33.18 43.86
N GLY A 502 -9.22 -32.04 44.44
CA GLY A 502 -8.47 -32.07 45.71
C GLY A 502 -8.59 -30.85 46.64
N ALA A 503 -9.73 -30.70 47.33
CA ALA A 503 -9.75 -30.05 48.65
C ALA A 503 -9.27 -31.04 49.73
N GLY A 504 -8.03 -31.53 49.60
CA GLY A 504 -7.43 -32.54 50.46
C GLY A 504 -6.05 -32.10 50.96
N ASP A 505 -5.95 -31.83 52.26
CA ASP A 505 -4.79 -31.17 52.86
C ASP A 505 -3.58 -32.13 53.03
N GLN A 506 -2.66 -32.11 52.07
CA GLN A 506 -1.32 -32.67 52.22
C GLN A 506 -0.27 -31.75 51.57
N VAL A 507 0.67 -31.28 52.39
CA VAL A 507 1.81 -30.47 51.94
C VAL A 507 2.79 -31.34 51.15
N ALA A 508 2.65 -31.34 49.83
CA ALA A 508 3.59 -32.01 48.93
C ALA A 508 4.91 -31.22 48.85
N THR A 509 6.01 -31.83 49.31
CA THR A 509 7.37 -31.30 49.10
C THR A 509 7.76 -31.35 47.62
N PRO A 510 8.55 -30.38 47.12
CA PRO A 510 8.97 -30.36 45.72
C PRO A 510 9.92 -31.53 45.43
N SER A 511 9.49 -32.42 44.53
CA SER A 511 10.30 -33.55 44.04
C SER A 511 11.29 -33.06 42.99
N ASP A 512 12.38 -32.45 43.44
CA ASP A 512 13.45 -31.95 42.58
C ASP A 512 14.19 -33.12 41.89
N SER A 513 14.10 -33.21 40.56
CA SER A 513 14.87 -34.09 39.64
C SER A 513 14.26 -34.21 38.23
N GLY A 514 13.01 -33.78 38.02
CA GLY A 514 12.42 -33.71 36.68
C GLY A 514 12.97 -32.54 35.86
N GLN A 515 13.58 -32.82 34.70
CA GLN A 515 13.97 -31.75 33.77
C GLN A 515 12.74 -31.05 33.20
N ASP A 516 12.70 -29.72 33.24
CA ASP A 516 11.65 -28.92 32.58
C ASP A 516 11.75 -29.10 31.06
N LEU A 517 10.89 -29.98 30.53
CA LEU A 517 10.85 -30.36 29.12
C LEU A 517 10.51 -29.16 28.21
N PHE A 518 9.71 -28.21 28.70
CA PHE A 518 9.42 -26.98 27.96
C PHE A 518 10.67 -26.09 27.87
N GLU A 519 11.37 -25.86 28.99
CA GLU A 519 12.58 -25.02 29.01
C GLU A 519 13.73 -25.68 28.22
N ALA A 520 13.83 -27.01 28.21
CA ALA A 520 14.73 -27.75 27.33
C ALA A 520 14.38 -27.54 25.84
N THR A 521 13.09 -27.69 25.48
CA THR A 521 12.60 -27.47 24.11
C THR A 521 12.84 -26.02 23.65
N TYR A 522 12.59 -25.03 24.52
CA TYR A 522 12.81 -23.62 24.23
C TYR A 522 14.30 -23.27 24.05
N LYS A 523 15.17 -23.83 24.90
CA LYS A 523 16.63 -23.69 24.77
C LYS A 523 17.14 -24.27 23.45
N GLU A 524 16.53 -25.35 22.97
CA GLU A 524 16.85 -25.94 21.67
C GLU A 524 16.34 -25.07 20.52
N LEU A 525 15.05 -24.69 20.52
CA LEU A 525 14.45 -23.83 19.50
C LEU A 525 15.25 -22.53 19.28
N ARG A 526 15.71 -21.92 20.37
CA ARG A 526 16.51 -20.68 20.35
C ARG A 526 17.87 -20.81 19.64
N LYS A 527 18.37 -22.02 19.40
CA LYS A 527 19.58 -22.24 18.57
C LYS A 527 19.30 -22.02 17.08
N TRP A 528 18.06 -22.25 16.65
CA TRP A 528 17.69 -22.38 15.23
C TRP A 528 16.98 -21.14 14.66
N VAL A 529 16.22 -20.41 15.48
CA VAL A 529 15.39 -19.28 15.06
C VAL A 529 15.37 -18.14 16.08
N ASP A 530 15.06 -16.92 15.63
CA ASP A 530 14.70 -15.84 16.56
C ASP A 530 13.31 -16.09 17.14
N VAL A 531 13.31 -16.57 18.39
CA VAL A 531 12.14 -16.82 19.22
C VAL A 531 11.31 -15.56 19.53
N LYS A 532 11.75 -14.35 19.17
CA LYS A 532 10.97 -13.10 19.29
C LYS A 532 10.26 -12.66 18.01
N SER A 533 10.56 -13.26 16.86
CA SER A 533 9.89 -12.97 15.58
C SER A 533 8.38 -13.25 15.67
N SER A 534 7.54 -12.59 14.86
CA SER A 534 6.06 -12.74 14.94
C SER A 534 5.61 -14.21 14.89
N LYS A 535 6.27 -15.05 14.07
CA LYS A 535 5.97 -16.49 13.96
C LYS A 535 6.17 -17.24 15.29
N TYR A 536 7.30 -17.03 15.97
CA TYR A 536 7.68 -17.84 17.13
C TYR A 536 7.39 -17.16 18.47
N GLY A 537 7.19 -15.84 18.50
CA GLY A 537 7.10 -15.00 19.69
C GLY A 537 6.15 -15.48 20.80
N THR A 538 5.06 -16.15 20.44
CA THR A 538 4.11 -16.74 21.39
C THR A 538 4.77 -17.69 22.41
N ILE A 539 5.78 -18.47 22.02
CA ILE A 539 6.47 -19.38 22.94
C ILE A 539 7.32 -18.62 23.98
N THR A 540 7.89 -17.46 23.59
CA THR A 540 8.57 -16.56 24.53
C THR A 540 7.57 -15.90 25.48
N VAL A 541 6.39 -15.49 25.00
CA VAL A 541 5.32 -14.96 25.85
C VAL A 541 4.90 -15.98 26.91
N ILE A 542 4.67 -17.24 26.50
CA ILE A 542 4.35 -18.37 27.39
C ILE A 542 5.47 -18.63 28.40
N ARG A 543 6.73 -18.63 27.96
CA ARG A 543 7.90 -18.85 28.84
C ARG A 543 8.04 -17.77 29.91
N GLU A 544 7.89 -16.51 29.53
CA GLU A 544 7.96 -15.39 30.48
C GLU A 544 6.77 -15.43 31.45
N ARG A 545 5.58 -15.87 31.01
CA ARG A 545 4.42 -16.15 31.87
C ARG A 545 4.68 -17.29 32.87
N ARG A 546 5.15 -18.47 32.41
CA ARG A 546 5.60 -19.59 33.29
C ARG A 546 6.64 -19.15 34.33
N SER A 547 7.40 -18.10 34.03
CA SER A 547 8.42 -17.53 34.92
C SER A 547 7.95 -16.37 35.81
N GLY A 548 6.66 -16.03 35.82
CA GLY A 548 6.10 -14.87 36.54
C GLY A 548 6.52 -13.49 36.00
N ARG A 549 7.23 -13.42 34.87
CA ARG A 549 7.73 -12.18 34.25
C ARG A 549 6.69 -11.57 33.30
N LEU A 550 5.50 -11.31 33.82
CA LEU A 550 4.33 -10.87 33.04
C LEU A 550 4.58 -9.59 32.24
N GLY A 551 5.37 -8.64 32.75
CA GLY A 551 5.79 -7.44 32.01
C GLY A 551 6.66 -7.74 30.78
N SER A 552 7.54 -8.75 30.85
CA SER A 552 8.31 -9.23 29.70
C SER A 552 7.41 -9.93 28.68
N ALA A 553 6.47 -10.76 29.15
CA ALA A 553 5.49 -11.45 28.32
C ALA A 553 4.62 -10.44 27.55
N LEU A 554 4.07 -9.43 28.25
CA LEU A 554 3.28 -8.36 27.66
C LEU A 554 4.10 -7.49 26.71
N LYS A 555 5.39 -7.22 26.99
CA LYS A 555 6.26 -6.52 26.04
C LYS A 555 6.40 -7.30 24.74
N VAL A 556 6.82 -8.56 24.79
CA VAL A 556 7.01 -9.38 23.57
C VAL A 556 5.70 -9.52 22.80
N LEU A 557 4.55 -9.62 23.50
CA LEU A 557 3.25 -9.65 22.84
C LEU A 557 2.82 -8.31 22.22
N ASN A 558 3.21 -7.18 22.81
CA ASN A 558 3.07 -5.87 22.15
C ASN A 558 3.97 -5.78 20.92
N ASP A 559 5.24 -6.18 21.03
CA ASP A 559 6.20 -6.18 19.91
C ASP A 559 5.64 -6.99 18.71
N ILE A 560 5.00 -8.15 18.96
CA ILE A 560 4.31 -8.97 17.93
C ILE A 560 3.02 -8.28 17.42
N THR A 561 2.19 -7.72 18.30
CA THR A 561 0.90 -7.10 17.89
C THR A 561 1.03 -5.67 17.34
N GLN A 562 2.26 -5.16 17.25
CA GLN A 562 2.63 -3.92 16.57
C GLN A 562 3.41 -4.16 15.26
N ASP A 563 3.63 -5.42 14.89
CA ASP A 563 4.14 -5.78 13.57
C ASP A 563 3.07 -5.53 12.49
N GLU A 564 3.13 -4.35 11.86
CA GLU A 564 2.25 -3.95 10.74
C GLU A 564 2.35 -4.86 9.50
N GLY A 565 3.21 -5.90 9.52
CA GLY A 565 3.33 -6.90 8.47
C GLY A 565 2.27 -8.01 8.48
N GLU A 566 1.53 -8.21 9.57
CA GLU A 566 0.50 -9.26 9.67
C GLU A 566 -0.89 -8.73 10.08
N PRO A 567 -1.98 -9.34 9.58
CA PRO A 567 -3.33 -8.97 10.01
C PRO A 567 -3.52 -9.27 11.51
N PRO A 568 -4.24 -8.42 12.26
CA PRO A 568 -4.37 -8.57 13.71
C PRO A 568 -5.01 -9.93 14.07
N LYS A 569 -4.27 -10.78 14.78
CA LYS A 569 -4.73 -12.14 15.14
C LYS A 569 -5.52 -12.10 16.45
N LYS A 570 -6.83 -12.38 16.42
CA LYS A 570 -7.73 -12.34 17.61
C LYS A 570 -7.14 -13.06 18.83
N LYS A 571 -6.58 -14.26 18.64
CA LYS A 571 -5.88 -15.07 19.67
C LYS A 571 -4.75 -14.33 20.40
N LEU A 572 -4.01 -13.44 19.73
CA LEU A 572 -2.94 -12.67 20.35
C LEU A 572 -3.48 -11.57 21.26
N TYR A 573 -4.58 -10.90 20.88
CA TYR A 573 -5.22 -9.92 21.73
C TYR A 573 -6.01 -10.57 22.89
N GLU A 574 -6.54 -11.78 22.71
CA GLU A 574 -7.11 -12.60 23.80
C GLU A 574 -6.04 -12.98 24.82
N LEU A 575 -4.87 -13.45 24.35
CA LEU A 575 -3.70 -13.68 25.22
C LEU A 575 -3.26 -12.40 25.94
N LYS A 576 -3.26 -11.26 25.24
CA LYS A 576 -2.91 -9.93 25.77
C LYS A 576 -3.85 -9.51 26.90
N LEU A 577 -5.16 -9.70 26.73
CA LEU A 577 -6.14 -9.47 27.78
C LEU A 577 -5.85 -10.34 29.01
N SER A 578 -5.65 -11.65 28.82
CA SER A 578 -5.37 -12.56 29.94
C SER A 578 -4.11 -12.19 30.74
N LEU A 579 -3.08 -11.61 30.09
CA LEU A 579 -1.88 -11.10 30.76
C LEU A 579 -2.13 -9.78 31.51
N ILE A 580 -2.89 -8.86 30.91
CA ILE A 580 -3.23 -7.56 31.53
C ILE A 580 -4.14 -7.76 32.75
N GLU A 581 -5.04 -8.74 32.69
CA GLU A 581 -5.90 -9.17 33.80
C GLU A 581 -5.07 -9.84 34.92
N GLU A 582 -4.12 -10.72 34.59
CA GLU A 582 -3.19 -11.34 35.57
C GLU A 582 -2.23 -10.31 36.22
N ILE A 583 -1.85 -9.25 35.50
CA ILE A 583 -1.09 -8.10 36.04
C ILE A 583 -1.98 -7.21 36.95
N GLY A 584 -3.31 -7.38 36.92
CA GLY A 584 -4.25 -6.58 37.70
C GLY A 584 -4.60 -5.21 37.11
N TRP A 585 -4.25 -4.94 35.84
CA TRP A 585 -4.48 -3.65 35.18
C TRP A 585 -5.91 -3.54 34.61
N ALA A 586 -6.92 -3.65 35.48
CA ALA A 586 -8.35 -3.73 35.11
C ALA A 586 -8.86 -2.58 34.20
N HIS A 587 -8.28 -1.38 34.31
CA HIS A 587 -8.60 -0.25 33.43
C HIS A 587 -8.07 -0.44 31.99
N VAL A 588 -6.89 -1.05 31.83
CA VAL A 588 -6.32 -1.40 30.52
C VAL A 588 -7.03 -2.61 29.93
N ALA A 589 -7.42 -3.59 30.76
CA ALA A 589 -8.22 -4.74 30.33
C ALA A 589 -9.57 -4.27 29.75
N SER A 590 -10.30 -3.44 30.49
CA SER A 590 -11.56 -2.82 30.04
C SER A 590 -11.41 -2.08 28.70
N TYR A 591 -10.31 -1.33 28.53
CA TYR A 591 -10.00 -0.59 27.31
C TYR A 591 -9.72 -1.53 26.11
N GLU A 592 -8.86 -2.54 26.28
CA GLU A 592 -8.55 -3.49 25.20
C GLU A 592 -9.77 -4.39 24.88
N GLN A 593 -10.62 -4.73 25.86
CA GLN A 593 -11.89 -5.42 25.62
C GLN A 593 -12.83 -4.60 24.72
N GLN A 594 -12.95 -3.28 24.97
CA GLN A 594 -13.71 -2.38 24.08
C GLN A 594 -13.11 -2.36 22.66
N TRP A 595 -11.77 -2.31 22.54
CA TRP A 595 -11.10 -2.37 21.24
C TRP A 595 -11.23 -3.72 20.53
N MET A 596 -11.45 -4.84 21.23
CA MET A 596 -11.74 -6.12 20.57
C MET A 596 -13.01 -6.04 19.70
N HIS A 597 -14.05 -5.34 20.14
CA HIS A 597 -15.27 -5.14 19.35
C HIS A 597 -15.04 -4.27 18.11
N VAL A 598 -14.06 -3.35 18.14
CA VAL A 598 -13.71 -2.46 17.03
C VAL A 598 -12.76 -3.13 16.03
N ARG A 599 -11.77 -3.90 16.51
CA ARG A 599 -10.81 -4.65 15.67
C ARG A 599 -11.41 -5.93 15.08
N PHE A 600 -12.34 -6.56 15.79
CA PHE A 600 -12.96 -7.84 15.41
C PHE A 600 -14.51 -7.74 15.41
N PRO A 601 -15.10 -6.86 14.58
CA PRO A 601 -16.55 -6.78 14.46
C PRO A 601 -17.11 -8.09 13.86
N PRO A 602 -18.29 -8.56 14.31
CA PRO A 602 -18.88 -9.83 13.84
C PRO A 602 -19.36 -9.78 12.38
N SER A 603 -19.50 -8.59 11.81
CA SER A 603 -19.87 -8.34 10.42
C SER A 603 -19.36 -6.97 9.97
N LEU A 604 -19.24 -6.74 8.67
CA LEU A 604 -18.96 -5.41 8.12
C LEU A 604 -20.09 -4.41 8.47
N PRO A 605 -19.78 -3.11 8.63
CA PRO A 605 -20.78 -2.05 8.75
C PRO A 605 -21.81 -2.06 7.61
N LEU A 606 -23.02 -1.61 7.93
CA LEU A 606 -24.10 -1.44 6.96
C LEU A 606 -23.91 -0.17 6.11
N PHE A 607 -24.54 -0.17 4.94
CA PHE A 607 -24.70 0.98 4.02
C PHE A 607 -26.13 1.56 4.13
#